data_AF-A0A177QE59-F1
#
_entry.id   AF-A0A177QE59-F1
#
_cell.length_a   1.000
_cell.length_b   1.000
_cell.length_c   1.000
_cell.angle_alpha   90.00
_cell.angle_beta   90.00
_cell.angle_gamma   90.00
#
_symmetry.space_group_name_H-M   'P 1'
#
loop_
_entity.id
_entity.type
_entity.pdbx_description
1 polymer ?
#
loop_
_entity_poly.entity_id
_entity_poly.type
_entity_poly.pdbx_seq_one_letter_code
_entity_poly.pdbx_strand_id
1 'polypeptide(L)'
;MMASKGRVLLWGAALVLLWAVPAHAADFTGPVVSVLDDDTIEVLHNTYPERVRLSGIDCPEKGQAFGNRAKQAASALVFGKDVIL
;
A
#
# COMPACT_ATOMS: atom_id res chain seq x y z
N MET A 1 -28.37 18.97 -41.63
CA MET A 1 -28.85 18.29 -40.40
C MET A 1 -28.27 16.88 -40.16
N MET A 2 -27.66 16.20 -41.14
CA MET A 2 -27.07 14.85 -40.96
C MET A 2 -25.62 14.85 -40.42
N ALA A 3 -24.82 15.90 -40.66
CA ALA A 3 -23.42 15.96 -40.23
C ALA A 3 -23.20 16.13 -38.70
N SER A 4 -24.19 16.61 -37.95
CA SER A 4 -24.10 16.76 -36.49
C SER A 4 -24.30 15.45 -35.73
N LYS A 5 -25.14 14.55 -36.25
CA LYS A 5 -25.43 13.23 -35.64
C LYS A 5 -24.20 12.33 -35.62
N GLY A 6 -23.41 12.34 -36.70
CA GLY A 6 -22.16 11.58 -36.79
C GLY A 6 -21.10 12.04 -35.79
N ARG A 7 -20.99 13.37 -35.57
CA ARG A 7 -20.11 13.92 -34.53
C ARG A 7 -20.57 13.53 -33.13
N VAL A 8 -21.87 13.60 -32.83
CA VAL A 8 -22.41 13.17 -31.53
C VAL A 8 -22.17 11.68 -31.29
N LEU A 9 -22.32 10.83 -32.31
CA LEU A 9 -22.02 9.40 -32.20
C LEU A 9 -20.53 9.14 -31.94
N LEU A 10 -19.66 9.84 -32.66
CA LEU A 10 -18.20 9.73 -32.49
C LEU A 10 -17.76 10.21 -31.10
N TRP A 11 -18.28 11.35 -30.63
CA TRP A 11 -18.00 11.84 -29.28
C TRP A 11 -18.57 10.93 -28.20
N GLY A 12 -19.76 10.38 -28.40
CA GLY A 12 -20.35 9.39 -27.49
C GLY A 12 -19.53 8.11 -27.40
N ALA A 13 -19.09 7.58 -28.54
CA ALA A 13 -18.21 6.41 -28.59
C ALA A 13 -16.85 6.67 -27.93
N ALA A 14 -16.26 7.85 -28.15
CA ALA A 14 -15.01 8.27 -27.51
C ALA A 14 -15.16 8.40 -25.98
N LEU A 15 -16.30 8.92 -25.50
CA LEU A 15 -16.58 9.04 -24.07
C LEU A 15 -16.73 7.67 -23.39
N VAL A 16 -17.41 6.73 -24.06
CA VAL A 16 -17.56 5.34 -23.60
C VAL A 16 -16.21 4.61 -23.56
N LEU A 17 -15.36 4.82 -24.57
CA LEU A 17 -14.00 4.29 -24.61
C LEU A 17 -13.12 4.83 -23.49
N LEU A 18 -13.26 6.11 -23.14
CA LEU A 18 -12.52 6.73 -22.03
C LEU A 18 -12.95 6.16 -20.66
N TRP A 19 -14.22 5.80 -20.51
CA TRP A 19 -14.76 5.19 -19.28
C TRP A 19 -14.40 3.71 -19.12
N ALA A 20 -13.98 3.03 -20.19
CA ALA A 20 -13.68 1.61 -20.18
C ALA A 20 -12.23 1.28 -19.74
N VAL A 21 -11.44 2.28 -19.31
CA VAL A 21 -10.07 2.05 -18.85
C VAL A 21 -10.10 1.39 -17.47
N PRO A 22 -9.57 0.16 -17.30
CA PRO A 22 -9.51 -0.48 -16.00
C PRO A 22 -8.57 0.31 -15.09
N ALA A 23 -9.03 0.61 -13.87
CA ALA A 23 -8.14 1.10 -12.82
C ALA A 23 -7.31 -0.07 -12.29
N HIS A 24 -6.01 -0.02 -12.49
CA HIS A 24 -5.08 -0.96 -11.87
C HIS A 24 -4.69 -0.41 -10.50
N ALA A 25 -5.10 -1.09 -9.43
CA ALA A 25 -4.50 -0.88 -8.13
C ALA A 25 -3.10 -1.51 -8.16
N ALA A 26 -2.08 -0.74 -7.77
CA ALA A 26 -0.77 -1.30 -7.51
C ALA A 26 -0.81 -1.91 -6.10
N ASP A 27 -0.61 -3.21 -6.00
CA ASP A 27 -0.50 -3.87 -4.71
C ASP A 27 0.81 -3.42 -4.05
N PHE A 28 0.71 -2.95 -2.80
CA PHE A 28 1.90 -2.69 -2.01
C PHE A 28 2.36 -4.00 -1.40
N THR A 29 3.43 -4.58 -1.95
CA THR A 29 3.98 -5.85 -1.49
C THR A 29 5.49 -5.80 -1.37
N GLY A 30 6.03 -6.49 -0.37
CA GLY A 30 7.46 -6.72 -0.29
C GLY A 30 7.91 -7.27 1.06
N PRO A 31 9.19 -7.62 1.19
CA PRO A 31 9.72 -8.18 2.41
C PRO A 31 9.94 -7.10 3.47
N VAL A 32 9.65 -7.43 4.73
CA VAL A 32 10.02 -6.59 5.87
C VAL A 32 11.53 -6.65 6.09
N VAL A 33 12.20 -5.50 5.96
CA VAL A 33 13.67 -5.37 6.10
C VAL A 33 14.09 -4.78 7.44
N SER A 34 13.17 -4.16 8.19
CA SER A 34 13.44 -3.63 9.52
C SER A 34 12.18 -3.60 10.37
N VAL A 35 12.34 -3.79 11.68
CA VAL A 35 11.29 -3.57 12.69
C VAL A 35 11.81 -2.47 13.62
N LEU A 36 11.19 -1.31 13.56
CA LEU A 36 11.62 -0.12 14.30
C LEU A 36 11.07 -0.19 15.71
N ASP A 37 9.76 -0.35 15.79
CA ASP A 37 8.97 -0.52 17.01
C ASP A 37 7.98 -1.67 16.76
N ASP A 38 7.18 -2.01 17.75
CA ASP A 38 6.20 -3.09 17.70
C ASP A 38 4.99 -2.80 16.78
N ASP A 39 4.73 -1.53 16.43
CA ASP A 39 3.72 -1.13 15.44
C ASP A 39 4.31 -0.54 14.14
N THR A 40 5.63 -0.37 14.06
CA THR A 40 6.28 0.37 12.97
C THR A 40 7.38 -0.47 12.33
N ILE A 41 7.23 -0.76 11.03
CA ILE A 41 8.14 -1.60 10.23
C ILE A 41 8.64 -0.85 9.00
N GLU A 42 9.70 -1.37 8.38
CA GLU A 42 10.13 -0.94 7.04
C GLU A 42 10.01 -2.10 6.06
N VAL A 43 9.28 -1.87 4.97
CA VAL A 43 9.03 -2.83 3.89
C VAL A 43 9.82 -2.41 2.67
N LEU A 44 10.56 -3.33 2.06
CA LEU A 44 11.24 -3.06 0.79
C LEU A 44 10.22 -3.12 -0.34
N HIS A 45 9.79 -1.95 -0.82
CA HIS A 45 8.83 -1.80 -1.90
C HIS A 45 9.48 -1.04 -3.06
N ASN A 46 9.37 -1.55 -4.28
CA ASN A 46 10.01 -0.96 -5.48
C ASN A 46 11.50 -0.63 -5.29
N THR A 47 12.25 -1.48 -4.59
CA THR A 47 13.69 -1.29 -4.23
C THR A 47 13.98 -0.20 -3.20
N TYR A 48 12.96 0.43 -2.63
CA TYR A 48 13.09 1.43 -1.59
C TYR A 48 12.49 0.94 -0.26
N PRO A 49 13.18 1.12 0.87
CA PRO A 49 12.58 0.85 2.17
C PRO A 49 11.55 1.94 2.48
N GLU A 50 10.29 1.53 2.62
CA GLU A 50 9.17 2.39 2.99
C GLU A 50 8.71 2.08 4.41
N ARG A 51 8.49 3.11 5.22
CA ARG A 51 8.05 2.96 6.61
C ARG A 51 6.55 2.81 6.69
N VAL A 52 6.09 1.75 7.35
CA VAL A 52 4.68 1.39 7.53
C VAL A 52 4.37 1.38 9.02
N ARG A 53 3.31 2.08 9.43
CA ARG A 53 2.80 2.09 10.80
C ARG A 53 1.43 1.45 10.86
N LEU A 54 1.26 0.48 11.77
CA LEU A 54 0.00 -0.21 12.00
C LEU A 54 -0.97 0.73 12.71
N SER A 55 -2.01 1.15 12.00
CA SER A 55 -3.02 2.04 12.55
C SER A 55 -3.88 1.33 13.60
N GLY A 56 -4.16 2.02 14.72
CA GLY A 56 -5.00 1.50 15.79
C GLY A 56 -4.30 0.55 16.76
N ILE A 57 -2.99 0.34 16.61
CA ILE A 57 -2.15 -0.36 17.58
C ILE A 57 -1.32 0.70 18.33
N ASP A 58 -1.33 0.64 19.66
CA ASP A 58 -0.49 1.48 20.52
C ASP A 58 0.36 0.58 21.42
N CYS A 59 1.62 0.93 21.51
CA CYS A 59 2.71 0.00 21.58
C CYS A 59 3.81 0.63 22.44
N PRO A 60 4.38 -0.07 23.46
CA PRO A 60 5.29 0.59 24.39
C PRO A 60 6.55 1.08 23.69
N GLU A 61 6.76 2.40 23.72
CA GLU A 61 7.89 3.06 23.09
C GLU A 61 9.24 2.59 23.66
N LYS A 62 10.32 2.88 22.92
CA LYS A 62 11.68 2.57 23.37
C LYS A 62 11.96 3.14 24.77
N GLY A 63 12.32 2.26 25.69
CA GLY A 63 12.61 2.61 27.09
C GLY A 63 11.42 2.50 28.04
N GLN A 64 10.21 2.27 27.53
CA GLN A 64 9.07 1.89 28.36
C GLN A 64 9.16 0.42 28.78
N ALA A 65 8.42 0.07 29.85
CA ALA A 65 8.30 -1.30 30.27
C ALA A 65 7.75 -2.16 29.12
N PHE A 66 8.36 -3.33 28.90
CA PHE A 66 8.00 -4.29 27.86
C PHE A 66 8.26 -3.90 26.39
N GLY A 67 8.70 -2.67 26.07
CA GLY A 67 8.95 -2.26 24.67
C GLY A 67 9.92 -3.17 23.91
N ASN A 68 11.01 -3.59 24.55
CA ASN A 68 11.95 -4.56 23.96
C ASN A 68 11.31 -5.92 23.66
N ARG A 69 10.39 -6.39 24.53
CA ARG A 69 9.71 -7.69 24.34
C ARG A 69 8.68 -7.59 23.22
N ALA A 70 7.95 -6.48 23.15
CA ALA A 70 6.98 -6.25 22.08
C ALA A 70 7.68 -6.18 20.72
N LYS A 71 8.79 -5.43 20.62
CA LYS A 71 9.63 -5.37 19.42
C LYS A 71 10.16 -6.75 19.00
N GLN A 72 10.64 -7.57 19.95
CA GLN A 72 11.11 -8.93 19.67
C GLN A 72 9.99 -9.81 19.13
N ALA A 73 8.78 -9.71 19.70
CA ALA A 73 7.62 -10.46 19.23
C ALA A 73 7.23 -10.07 17.80
N ALA A 74 7.13 -8.76 17.51
CA ALA A 74 6.89 -8.26 16.16
C ALA A 74 7.97 -8.73 15.17
N SER A 75 9.25 -8.62 15.55
CA SER A 75 10.36 -9.07 14.72
C SER A 75 10.29 -10.57 14.39
N ALA A 76 9.99 -11.42 15.38
CA ALA A 76 9.83 -12.85 15.15
C ALA A 76 8.65 -13.18 14.21
N LEU A 77 7.61 -12.34 14.20
CA LEU A 77 6.43 -12.54 13.37
C LEU A 77 6.64 -12.12 11.93
N VAL A 78 7.31 -10.98 11.66
CA VAL A 78 7.28 -10.38 10.31
C VAL A 78 8.64 -10.18 9.65
N PHE A 79 9.75 -10.19 10.39
CA PHE A 79 11.07 -9.90 9.79
C PHE A 79 11.43 -10.90 8.68
N GLY A 80 11.83 -10.38 7.52
CA GLY A 80 12.18 -11.18 6.34
C GLY A 80 11.00 -11.84 5.62
N LYS A 81 9.76 -11.58 6.04
CA LYS A 81 8.56 -12.10 5.36
C LYS A 81 7.98 -11.07 4.41
N ASP A 82 7.41 -11.54 3.32
CA ASP A 82 6.60 -10.71 2.43
C ASP A 82 5.28 -10.33 3.10
N VAL A 83 4.93 -9.06 3.00
CA VAL A 83 3.66 -8.50 3.45
C VAL A 83 2.92 -7.85 2.28
N ILE A 84 1.61 -7.72 2.42
CA ILE A 84 0.72 -7.02 1.50
C ILE A 84 -0.07 -5.98 2.29
N LEU A 85 -0.28 -4.79 1.73
CA LEU A 85 -1.15 -3.74 2.29
C LEU A 85 -2.39 -3.53 1.41
#